data_AF-A0AAW0A3C8-F1
#
_entry.id   AF-A0AAW0A3C8-F1
#
_cell.length_a   1.000
_cell.length_b   1.000
_cell.length_c   1.000
_cell.angle_alpha   90.00
_cell.angle_beta   90.00
_cell.angle_gamma   90.00
#
_symmetry.space_group_name_H-M   'P 1'
#
loop_
_entity.id
_entity.type
_entity.pdbx_description
1 polymer ?
#
loop_
_entity_poly.entity_id
_entity_poly.type
_entity_poly.pdbx_seq_one_letter_code
_entity_poly.pdbx_strand_id
1 'polypeptide(L)'
;MHNFGLGSSSGGTKTDPPPRYLLDVQQGFFLFLERTEALLYGNPYKISFSTVSTALKVASAISNNKNELRFLAEDIARRLEIANSMSVTDSSQFSDRTITFLRNLKQELGAIILLSNRGVLRRLLKADADSKTVIDAFRRINDLCKDFQLDFTIITNQKLDRANVKAAMQTLYEASSYEASYDWGNNYDRPSCHPKTREGYLWQLEAWSQKKSSDHPGIFWIYGPAGTGKSAIMQSFCEQLQGKGRLGGSFFFKRGHLSRENAMKVFPTIAYHLSRALPELELTISTSVREDPAVFHKSLATQLKKLIVGPCQAVSLAFPLIIVIDGLDECEGQQSQREILRSLGNAHDDFKSSLAVLIASRPEAHVRRAFEEESSLTFAQTLEIQGSKDDIRTYLLKQFQNIRETQPYLRTAPLSWPGENVVEQFVQQSSGHFLYASTVVKFIGDEGGNPEERIRVIRDIESRHLSSAAATRASNLDQIYLRVV
;
A
#
# COMPACT_ATOMS: atom_id res chain seq x y z
N MET A 1 -95.30 44.54 41.70
CA MET A 1 -95.45 45.82 40.98
C MET A 1 -94.13 46.16 40.30
N HIS A 2 -94.19 46.27 38.98
CA HIS A 2 -93.23 46.87 38.01
C HIS A 2 -91.78 46.38 37.86
N ASN A 3 -91.59 45.74 36.70
CA ASN A 3 -90.40 45.66 35.83
C ASN A 3 -89.79 47.04 35.48
N PHE A 4 -88.47 47.05 35.20
CA PHE A 4 -87.78 47.43 33.93
C PHE A 4 -86.27 47.22 34.19
N GLY A 5 -85.40 46.70 33.33
CA GLY A 5 -85.45 46.50 31.88
C GLY A 5 -84.15 47.04 31.26
N LEU A 6 -83.19 46.13 31.03
CA LEU A 6 -82.06 46.09 30.07
C LEU A 6 -81.60 47.38 29.34
N GLY A 7 -80.27 47.59 29.34
CA GLY A 7 -79.54 48.41 28.37
C GLY A 7 -78.10 47.91 28.17
N SER A 8 -77.82 47.36 26.99
CA SER A 8 -76.61 46.65 26.58
C SER A 8 -75.36 47.54 26.40
N SER A 9 -74.23 47.16 27.02
CA SER A 9 -72.90 47.69 26.72
C SER A 9 -72.16 46.75 25.74
N SER A 10 -72.29 46.98 24.44
CA SER A 10 -71.38 46.37 23.45
C SER A 10 -70.11 47.22 23.35
N GLY A 11 -69.14 46.93 24.22
CA GLY A 11 -67.78 47.45 24.14
C GLY A 11 -67.05 46.87 22.93
N GLY A 12 -67.18 47.52 21.78
CA GLY A 12 -66.34 47.26 20.61
C GLY A 12 -65.06 48.09 20.69
N THR A 13 -64.02 47.60 21.35
CA THR A 13 -62.66 48.10 21.10
C THR A 13 -62.28 47.67 19.69
N LYS A 14 -62.46 48.59 18.72
CA LYS A 14 -61.87 48.47 17.38
C LYS A 14 -60.37 48.28 17.56
N THR A 15 -59.89 47.06 17.39
CA THR A 15 -58.46 46.80 17.24
C THR A 15 -58.07 47.32 15.87
N ASP A 16 -57.24 48.37 15.84
CA ASP A 16 -56.63 48.84 14.60
C ASP A 16 -55.99 47.67 13.84
N PRO A 17 -56.11 47.64 12.49
CA PRO A 17 -55.43 46.63 11.70
C PRO A 17 -53.93 46.68 12.00
N PRO A 18 -53.25 45.52 12.06
CA PRO A 18 -51.82 45.51 12.32
C PRO A 18 -51.13 46.36 11.24
N PRO A 19 -50.19 47.24 11.60
CA PRO A 19 -49.47 48.04 10.62
C PRO A 19 -48.84 47.11 9.57
N ARG A 20 -48.94 47.50 8.28
CA ARG A 20 -48.59 46.68 7.10
C ARG A 20 -47.27 45.90 7.24
N TYR A 21 -46.26 46.49 7.89
CA TYR A 21 -44.98 45.83 8.12
C TYR A 21 -45.09 44.52 8.92
N LEU A 22 -46.04 44.38 9.86
CA LEU A 22 -46.24 43.13 10.61
C LEU A 22 -46.84 42.02 9.75
N LEU A 23 -47.69 42.38 8.78
CA LEU A 23 -48.30 41.44 7.84
C LEU A 23 -47.25 40.92 6.85
N ASP A 24 -46.40 41.80 6.32
CA ASP A 24 -45.31 41.44 5.40
C ASP A 24 -44.31 40.47 6.06
N VAL A 25 -44.09 40.64 7.37
CA VAL A 25 -43.20 39.80 8.19
C VAL A 25 -43.77 38.42 8.46
N GLN A 26 -45.06 38.34 8.81
CA GLN A 26 -45.74 37.06 8.99
C GLN A 26 -45.80 36.27 7.68
N GLN A 27 -46.02 36.96 6.56
CA GLN A 27 -46.08 36.35 5.23
C GLN A 27 -44.69 35.88 4.76
N GLY A 28 -43.64 36.68 5.01
CA GLY A 28 -42.25 36.29 4.78
C GLY A 28 -41.80 35.11 5.64
N PHE A 29 -42.27 35.02 6.88
CA PHE A 29 -42.04 33.84 7.74
C PHE A 29 -42.77 32.62 7.23
N PHE A 30 -44.05 32.70 6.87
CA PHE A 30 -44.76 31.53 6.33
C PHE A 30 -44.12 30.97 5.05
N LEU A 31 -43.71 31.85 4.13
CA LEU A 31 -42.98 31.49 2.91
C LEU A 31 -41.60 30.86 3.18
N PHE A 32 -40.94 31.26 4.28
CA PHE A 32 -39.71 30.60 4.75
C PHE A 32 -39.99 29.15 5.11
N LEU A 33 -41.00 28.90 5.95
CA LEU A 33 -41.33 27.57 6.47
C LEU A 33 -41.70 26.59 5.35
N GLU A 34 -42.54 27.04 4.42
CA GLU A 34 -43.03 26.25 3.29
C GLU A 34 -41.89 25.88 2.32
N ARG A 35 -40.94 26.79 2.08
CA ARG A 35 -39.72 26.48 1.31
C ARG A 35 -38.76 25.56 2.05
N THR A 36 -38.61 25.72 3.36
CA THR A 36 -37.70 24.91 4.18
C THR A 36 -38.12 23.44 4.16
N GLU A 37 -39.43 23.18 4.25
CA GLU A 37 -40.00 21.84 4.22
C GLU A 37 -39.84 21.14 2.85
N ALA A 38 -39.97 21.89 1.74
CA ALA A 38 -39.73 21.40 0.39
C ALA A 38 -38.24 21.17 0.05
N LEU A 39 -37.33 21.95 0.65
CA LEU A 39 -35.88 21.84 0.42
C LEU A 39 -35.23 20.67 1.16
N LEU A 40 -35.84 20.22 2.26
CA LEU A 40 -35.39 19.05 3.04
C LEU A 40 -35.61 17.69 2.34
N TYR A 41 -36.33 17.67 1.21
CA TYR A 41 -36.56 16.47 0.39
C TYR A 41 -35.56 16.28 -0.76
N GLY A 42 -34.69 17.27 -1.02
CA GLY A 42 -33.68 17.23 -2.09
C GLY A 42 -32.25 17.33 -1.54
N ASN A 43 -31.28 16.89 -2.35
CA ASN A 43 -29.83 16.81 -2.06
C ASN A 43 -29.38 17.64 -0.83
N PRO A 44 -28.93 16.99 0.27
CA PRO A 44 -28.63 17.63 1.55
C PRO A 44 -27.62 18.78 1.47
N TYR A 45 -26.82 18.85 0.40
CA TYR A 45 -25.84 19.89 0.16
C TYR A 45 -26.45 21.16 -0.47
N LYS A 46 -27.59 21.08 -1.15
CA LYS A 46 -28.30 22.23 -1.77
C LYS A 46 -29.18 23.04 -0.80
N ILE A 47 -29.30 22.62 0.46
CA ILE A 47 -30.29 23.13 1.43
C ILE A 47 -30.07 24.58 1.85
N SER A 48 -28.92 25.19 1.56
CA SER A 48 -28.35 26.11 2.54
C SER A 48 -28.59 27.61 2.32
N PHE A 49 -28.90 28.08 1.11
CA PHE A 49 -28.99 29.53 0.86
C PHE A 49 -30.39 30.13 1.03
N SER A 50 -31.43 29.55 0.42
CA SER A 50 -32.77 30.15 0.46
C SER A 50 -33.43 30.02 1.83
N THR A 51 -33.15 28.94 2.55
CA THR A 51 -33.60 28.70 3.92
C THR A 51 -33.03 29.78 4.85
N VAL A 52 -31.70 29.93 4.88
CA VAL A 52 -31.06 30.91 5.76
C VAL A 52 -31.34 32.36 5.33
N SER A 53 -31.42 32.65 4.02
CA SER A 53 -31.85 33.95 3.50
C SER A 53 -33.27 34.34 3.96
N THR A 54 -34.16 33.37 4.13
CA THR A 54 -35.52 33.66 4.59
C THR A 54 -35.61 33.68 6.12
N ALA A 55 -34.80 32.90 6.85
CA ALA A 55 -34.57 33.09 8.30
C ALA A 55 -34.00 34.48 8.63
N LEU A 56 -33.09 35.00 7.78
CA LEU A 56 -32.52 36.36 7.82
C LEU A 56 -33.59 37.45 7.69
N LYS A 57 -34.53 37.29 6.75
CA LYS A 57 -35.66 38.21 6.53
C LYS A 57 -36.64 38.25 7.69
N VAL A 58 -36.65 37.19 8.49
CA VAL A 58 -37.52 37.04 9.65
C VAL A 58 -36.82 37.58 10.90
N ALA A 59 -35.53 37.30 11.07
CA ALA A 59 -34.71 37.87 12.13
C ALA A 59 -34.65 39.41 12.04
N SER A 60 -34.56 39.96 10.82
CA SER A 60 -34.60 41.41 10.57
C SER A 60 -35.95 42.06 10.89
N ALA A 61 -36.98 41.24 11.06
CA ALA A 61 -38.35 41.65 11.30
C ALA A 61 -38.82 41.53 12.77
N ILE A 62 -38.10 40.79 13.63
CA ILE A 62 -38.49 40.46 15.01
C ILE A 62 -37.93 41.44 16.09
N SER A 63 -37.78 42.74 15.77
CA SER A 63 -37.57 43.86 16.74
C SER A 63 -36.14 44.16 17.25
N ASN A 64 -36.01 45.42 17.72
CA ASN A 64 -34.95 46.25 18.32
C ASN A 64 -33.52 45.74 18.60
N ASN A 65 -33.23 44.44 18.68
CA ASN A 65 -31.87 43.88 18.72
C ASN A 65 -31.37 43.53 17.30
N LYS A 66 -31.61 44.46 16.37
CA LYS A 66 -31.34 44.32 14.92
C LYS A 66 -29.92 43.87 14.58
N ASN A 67 -28.94 44.15 15.43
CA ASN A 67 -27.53 43.92 15.11
C ASN A 67 -27.09 42.50 15.47
N GLU A 68 -27.48 41.95 16.62
CA GLU A 68 -27.00 40.63 17.09
C GLU A 68 -27.63 39.49 16.27
N LEU A 69 -28.95 39.53 16.04
CA LEU A 69 -29.64 38.52 15.23
C LEU A 69 -29.25 38.58 13.75
N ARG A 70 -29.04 39.79 13.22
CA ARG A 70 -28.55 39.97 11.84
C ARG A 70 -27.13 39.43 11.68
N PHE A 71 -26.23 39.73 12.63
CA PHE A 71 -24.86 39.24 12.62
C PHE A 71 -24.83 37.69 12.66
N LEU A 72 -25.59 37.09 13.56
CA LEU A 72 -25.67 35.63 13.69
C LEU A 72 -26.14 34.96 12.40
N ALA A 73 -27.16 35.54 11.76
CA ALA A 73 -27.76 34.99 10.56
C ALA A 73 -26.91 35.22 9.30
N GLU A 74 -26.19 36.34 9.20
CA GLU A 74 -25.20 36.59 8.15
C GLU A 74 -23.99 35.64 8.28
N ASP A 75 -23.54 35.35 9.51
CA ASP A 75 -22.46 34.40 9.81
C ASP A 75 -22.84 32.96 9.44
N ILE A 76 -24.06 32.51 9.81
CA ILE A 76 -24.60 31.20 9.44
C ILE A 76 -24.67 31.06 7.91
N ALA A 77 -25.17 32.07 7.20
CA ALA A 77 -25.29 32.04 5.73
C ALA A 77 -23.93 31.89 5.04
N ARG A 78 -22.93 32.68 5.48
CA ARG A 78 -21.58 32.66 4.90
C ARG A 78 -20.90 31.31 5.08
N ARG A 79 -21.04 30.69 6.25
CA ARG A 79 -20.44 29.37 6.56
C ARG A 79 -21.05 28.24 5.75
N LEU A 80 -22.37 28.30 5.56
CA LEU A 80 -23.11 27.34 4.76
C LEU A 80 -22.85 27.45 3.25
N GLU A 81 -22.54 28.65 2.76
CA GLU A 81 -22.10 28.88 1.39
C GLU A 81 -20.72 28.27 1.13
N ILE A 82 -19.77 28.44 2.07
CA ILE A 82 -18.45 27.79 2.02
C ILE A 82 -18.60 26.27 1.97
N ALA A 83 -19.45 25.69 2.82
CA ALA A 83 -19.69 24.24 2.86
C ALA A 83 -20.32 23.70 1.56
N ASN A 84 -21.18 24.48 0.89
CA ASN A 84 -21.84 24.08 -0.37
C ASN A 84 -20.91 24.23 -1.60
N SER A 85 -19.94 25.14 -1.55
CA SER A 85 -18.96 25.34 -2.63
C SER A 85 -17.96 24.18 -2.77
N MET A 86 -17.84 23.34 -1.75
CA MET A 86 -16.95 22.19 -1.72
C MET A 86 -17.73 20.93 -2.13
N SER A 87 -17.60 20.51 -3.39
CA SER A 87 -18.25 19.29 -3.89
C SER A 87 -17.72 18.07 -3.15
N VAL A 88 -18.49 17.51 -2.21
CA VAL A 88 -18.11 16.28 -1.51
C VAL A 88 -18.74 15.08 -2.20
N THR A 89 -17.88 14.26 -2.82
CA THR A 89 -18.18 12.88 -3.23
C THR A 89 -18.06 11.93 -2.03
N ASP A 90 -19.09 11.09 -1.92
CA ASP A 90 -19.26 9.85 -1.15
C ASP A 90 -18.30 9.57 0.04
N SER A 91 -18.86 9.62 1.25
CA SER A 91 -18.39 8.78 2.36
C SER A 91 -19.52 8.58 3.36
N SER A 92 -19.77 7.34 3.81
CA SER A 92 -20.84 6.98 4.73
C SER A 92 -20.81 7.73 6.07
N GLN A 93 -19.61 8.00 6.61
CA GLN A 93 -19.46 8.80 7.83
C GLN A 93 -19.87 10.27 7.65
N PHE A 94 -19.65 10.82 6.47
CA PHE A 94 -20.04 12.19 6.14
C PHE A 94 -21.55 12.29 5.95
N SER A 95 -22.20 11.27 5.36
CA SER A 95 -23.65 11.22 5.27
C SER A 95 -24.30 11.15 6.65
N ASP A 96 -23.79 10.36 7.60
CA ASP A 96 -24.42 10.20 8.92
C ASP A 96 -24.36 11.48 9.77
N ARG A 97 -23.20 12.17 9.77
CA ARG A 97 -23.05 13.45 10.48
C ARG A 97 -23.85 14.57 9.81
N THR A 98 -23.88 14.60 8.47
CA THR A 98 -24.71 15.55 7.71
C THR A 98 -26.20 15.32 7.97
N ILE A 99 -26.66 14.06 7.98
CA ILE A 99 -28.04 13.70 8.31
C ILE A 99 -28.38 14.12 9.75
N THR A 100 -27.48 13.93 10.70
CA THR A 100 -27.67 14.32 12.11
C THR A 100 -27.74 15.83 12.26
N PHE A 101 -26.84 16.57 11.61
CA PHE A 101 -26.89 18.04 11.55
C PHE A 101 -28.22 18.52 10.97
N LEU A 102 -28.64 17.98 9.81
CA LEU A 102 -29.89 18.37 9.16
C LEU A 102 -31.13 18.03 10.00
N ARG A 103 -31.12 16.90 10.72
CA ARG A 103 -32.19 16.53 11.65
C ARG A 103 -32.29 17.54 12.81
N ASN A 104 -31.17 17.88 13.43
CA ASN A 104 -31.13 18.82 14.55
C ASN A 104 -31.49 20.24 14.11
N LEU A 105 -31.00 20.66 12.95
CA LEU A 105 -31.36 21.92 12.32
C LEU A 105 -32.87 21.99 12.03
N LYS A 106 -33.45 20.91 11.49
CA LYS A 106 -34.90 20.80 11.26
C LYS A 106 -35.70 20.91 12.57
N GLN A 107 -35.20 20.32 13.66
CA GLN A 107 -35.86 20.38 14.96
C GLN A 107 -35.85 21.80 15.55
N GLU A 108 -34.70 22.49 15.55
CA GLU A 108 -34.60 23.87 16.06
C GLU A 108 -35.38 24.85 15.18
N LEU A 109 -35.31 24.71 13.86
CA LEU A 109 -36.15 25.48 12.95
C LEU A 109 -37.63 25.22 13.23
N GLY A 110 -38.02 23.94 13.38
CA GLY A 110 -39.35 23.45 13.78
C GLY A 110 -39.91 24.13 15.03
N ALA A 111 -39.08 24.31 16.06
CA ALA A 111 -39.47 25.01 17.28
C ALA A 111 -39.79 26.50 17.02
N ILE A 112 -39.02 27.16 16.15
CA ILE A 112 -39.28 28.54 15.72
C ILE A 112 -40.57 28.61 14.88
N ILE A 113 -40.85 27.61 14.02
CA ILE A 113 -42.12 27.49 13.25
C ILE A 113 -43.34 27.45 14.17
N LEU A 114 -43.30 26.60 15.19
CA LEU A 114 -44.43 26.41 16.10
C LEU A 114 -44.72 27.68 16.92
N LEU A 115 -43.67 28.45 17.26
CA LEU A 115 -43.79 29.74 17.92
C LEU A 115 -44.41 30.82 17.03
N SER A 116 -44.29 30.75 15.71
CA SER A 116 -44.96 31.72 14.82
C SER A 116 -46.45 31.44 14.62
N ASN A 117 -46.82 30.16 14.49
CA ASN A 117 -48.15 29.73 14.03
C ASN A 117 -49.23 29.89 15.10
N ARG A 118 -48.85 30.01 16.38
CA ARG A 118 -49.80 30.21 17.49
C ARG A 118 -50.34 31.64 17.63
N GLY A 119 -50.11 32.52 16.64
CA GLY A 119 -50.39 33.96 16.77
C GLY A 119 -49.49 34.67 17.78
N VAL A 120 -48.49 33.97 18.31
CA VAL A 120 -47.55 34.42 19.34
C VAL A 120 -46.54 35.39 18.74
N LEU A 121 -46.21 35.34 17.44
CA LEU A 121 -45.36 36.35 16.77
C LEU A 121 -45.85 37.80 17.00
N ARG A 122 -47.17 37.98 17.11
CA ARG A 122 -47.84 39.28 17.36
C ARG A 122 -47.80 39.71 18.83
N ARG A 123 -47.55 38.78 19.77
CA ARG A 123 -47.34 39.01 21.22
C ARG A 123 -45.85 39.01 21.62
N LEU A 124 -45.00 38.25 20.91
CA LEU A 124 -43.54 38.15 20.97
C LEU A 124 -42.87 39.51 20.78
N LEU A 125 -43.43 40.34 19.90
CA LEU A 125 -42.98 41.71 19.67
C LEU A 125 -43.33 42.67 20.83
N LYS A 126 -44.06 42.20 21.86
CA LYS A 126 -44.52 43.00 23.00
C LYS A 126 -44.05 42.51 24.38
N ALA A 127 -43.42 41.34 24.53
CA ALA A 127 -43.00 40.79 25.83
C ALA A 127 -41.56 40.24 25.84
N ASP A 128 -40.76 40.65 26.83
CA ASP A 128 -39.31 40.37 26.94
C ASP A 128 -38.93 38.89 27.06
N ALA A 129 -39.75 38.08 27.73
CA ALA A 129 -39.45 36.66 28.01
C ALA A 129 -39.46 35.78 26.74
N ASP A 130 -40.31 36.11 25.77
CA ASP A 130 -40.47 35.31 24.55
C ASP A 130 -39.39 35.64 23.49
N SER A 131 -38.86 36.88 23.49
CA SER A 131 -37.72 37.30 22.65
C SER A 131 -36.45 36.51 22.98
N LYS A 132 -36.21 36.24 24.28
CA LYS A 132 -35.08 35.44 24.76
C LYS A 132 -35.11 34.01 24.19
N THR A 133 -36.29 33.40 24.10
CA THR A 133 -36.48 32.04 23.55
C THR A 133 -36.10 31.96 22.07
N VAL A 134 -36.45 32.99 21.28
CA VAL A 134 -36.07 33.07 19.86
C VAL A 134 -34.57 33.28 19.72
N ILE A 135 -33.98 34.18 20.51
CA ILE A 135 -32.53 34.41 20.52
C ILE A 135 -31.78 33.13 20.89
N ASP A 136 -32.25 32.38 21.89
CA ASP A 136 -31.61 31.12 22.31
C ASP A 136 -31.74 30.03 21.24
N ALA A 137 -32.84 29.98 20.47
CA ALA A 137 -32.97 29.08 19.32
C ALA A 137 -31.99 29.44 18.20
N PHE A 138 -31.85 30.73 17.88
CA PHE A 138 -30.84 31.20 16.92
C PHE A 138 -29.41 30.89 17.39
N ARG A 139 -29.11 31.03 18.70
CA ARG A 139 -27.82 30.62 19.28
C ARG A 139 -27.56 29.13 19.09
N ARG A 140 -28.54 28.26 19.40
CA ARG A 140 -28.42 26.81 19.18
C ARG A 140 -28.21 26.46 17.72
N ILE A 141 -28.90 27.11 16.79
CA ILE A 141 -28.67 26.94 15.35
C ILE A 141 -27.25 27.35 14.98
N ASN A 142 -26.76 28.48 15.50
CA ASN A 142 -25.40 28.94 15.25
C ASN A 142 -24.36 27.95 15.78
N ASP A 143 -24.56 27.40 16.98
CA ASP A 143 -23.65 26.40 17.56
C ASP A 143 -23.68 25.08 16.77
N LEU A 144 -24.86 24.61 16.34
CA LEU A 144 -24.97 23.47 15.42
C LEU A 144 -24.21 23.68 14.10
N CYS A 145 -24.25 24.90 13.55
CA CYS A 145 -23.50 25.25 12.35
C CYS A 145 -21.99 25.29 12.59
N LYS A 146 -21.53 25.76 13.76
CA LYS A 146 -20.09 25.72 14.13
C LYS A 146 -19.60 24.29 14.25
N ASP A 147 -20.34 23.44 14.95
CA ASP A 147 -19.97 22.03 15.15
C ASP A 147 -19.92 21.29 13.81
N PHE A 148 -20.92 21.50 12.95
CA PHE A 148 -20.92 20.94 11.60
C PHE A 148 -19.73 21.43 10.76
N GLN A 149 -19.37 22.72 10.85
CA GLN A 149 -18.23 23.26 10.12
C GLN A 149 -16.90 22.67 10.61
N LEU A 150 -16.70 22.52 11.92
CA LEU A 150 -15.52 21.88 12.50
C LEU A 150 -15.41 20.43 12.04
N ASP A 151 -16.50 19.68 12.14
CA ASP A 151 -16.58 18.29 11.65
C ASP A 151 -16.29 18.19 10.16
N PHE A 152 -16.86 19.08 9.37
CA PHE A 152 -16.62 19.17 7.93
C PHE A 152 -15.13 19.40 7.66
N THR A 153 -14.49 20.38 8.32
CA THR A 153 -13.06 20.68 8.16
C THR A 153 -12.17 19.50 8.56
N ILE A 154 -12.49 18.80 9.65
CA ILE A 154 -11.74 17.61 10.07
C ILE A 154 -11.82 16.51 9.01
N ILE A 155 -13.03 16.23 8.51
CA ILE A 155 -13.26 15.18 7.50
C ILE A 155 -12.56 15.52 6.18
N THR A 156 -12.65 16.78 5.72
CA THR A 156 -12.00 17.19 4.47
C THR A 156 -10.48 17.14 4.58
N ASN A 157 -9.91 17.58 5.70
CA ASN A 157 -8.46 17.44 5.94
C ASN A 157 -8.03 15.97 5.96
N GLN A 158 -8.77 15.09 6.63
CA GLN A 158 -8.47 13.65 6.63
C GLN A 158 -8.57 13.03 5.23
N LYS A 159 -9.55 13.43 4.41
CA LYS A 159 -9.66 12.99 3.02
C LYS A 159 -8.48 13.48 2.18
N LEU A 160 -8.10 14.74 2.35
CA LEU A 160 -6.95 15.33 1.67
C LEU A 160 -5.66 14.60 2.05
N ASP A 161 -5.46 14.30 3.34
CA ASP A 161 -4.31 13.54 3.82
C ASP A 161 -4.25 12.14 3.20
N ARG A 162 -5.38 11.41 3.18
CA ARG A 162 -5.45 10.10 2.52
C ARG A 162 -5.17 10.17 1.02
N ALA A 163 -5.69 11.19 0.34
CA ALA A 163 -5.43 11.42 -1.08
C ALA A 163 -3.94 11.72 -1.34
N ASN A 164 -3.32 12.53 -0.47
CA ASN A 164 -1.90 12.86 -0.53
C ASN A 164 -1.01 11.64 -0.29
N VAL A 165 -1.35 10.81 0.70
CA VAL A 165 -0.65 9.53 0.96
C VAL A 165 -0.76 8.64 -0.26
N LYS A 166 -1.98 8.45 -0.81
CA LYS A 166 -2.19 7.63 -2.00
C LYS A 166 -1.40 8.13 -3.21
N ALA A 167 -1.35 9.44 -3.44
CA ALA A 167 -0.58 10.03 -4.54
C ALA A 167 0.93 9.78 -4.36
N ALA A 168 1.47 9.96 -3.16
CA ALA A 168 2.88 9.71 -2.88
C ALA A 168 3.25 8.22 -3.03
N MET A 169 2.38 7.33 -2.57
CA MET A 169 2.57 5.88 -2.74
C MET A 169 2.47 5.44 -4.20
N GLN A 170 1.66 6.12 -5.01
CA GLN A 170 1.63 5.93 -6.46
C GLN A 170 2.95 6.35 -7.11
N THR A 171 3.52 7.49 -6.72
CA THR A 171 4.85 7.91 -7.20
C THR A 171 5.94 6.91 -6.79
N LEU A 172 5.89 6.39 -5.56
CA LEU A 172 6.81 5.34 -5.11
C LEU A 172 6.68 4.05 -5.94
N TYR A 173 5.45 3.65 -6.24
CA TYR A 173 5.17 2.49 -7.09
C TYR A 173 5.77 2.66 -8.50
N GLU A 174 5.60 3.83 -9.12
CA GLU A 174 6.17 4.15 -10.43
C GLU A 174 7.71 4.18 -10.42
N ALA A 175 8.30 4.63 -9.31
CA ALA A 175 9.75 4.60 -9.11
C ALA A 175 10.30 3.18 -8.87
N SER A 176 9.47 2.22 -8.49
CA SER A 176 9.86 0.84 -8.17
C SER A 176 10.05 -0.03 -9.43
N SER A 177 10.47 -1.29 -9.21
CA SER A 177 10.55 -2.36 -10.21
C SER A 177 9.79 -3.58 -9.69
N TYR A 178 8.51 -3.67 -10.03
CA TYR A 178 7.66 -4.81 -9.63
C TYR A 178 8.14 -6.15 -10.22
N GLU A 179 8.86 -6.12 -11.35
CA GLU A 179 9.43 -7.31 -12.00
C GLU A 179 10.61 -7.91 -11.21
N ALA A 180 11.23 -7.10 -10.35
CA ALA A 180 12.29 -7.52 -9.44
C ALA A 180 11.73 -8.22 -8.19
N SER A 181 10.41 -8.19 -7.94
CA SER A 181 9.81 -8.87 -6.80
C SER A 181 9.85 -10.39 -6.95
N TYR A 182 9.91 -11.10 -5.82
CA TYR A 182 9.93 -12.57 -5.79
C TYR A 182 8.65 -13.20 -6.36
N ASP A 183 7.52 -12.50 -6.24
CA ASP A 183 6.18 -12.92 -6.65
C ASP A 183 5.77 -12.38 -8.03
N TRP A 184 6.71 -11.82 -8.79
CA TRP A 184 6.43 -11.40 -10.17
C TRP A 184 6.04 -12.59 -11.05
N GLY A 185 4.96 -12.40 -11.81
CA GLY A 185 4.04 -13.41 -12.35
C GLY A 185 4.53 -14.36 -13.44
N ASN A 186 5.79 -14.80 -13.42
CA ASN A 186 6.29 -15.94 -14.20
C ASN A 186 7.49 -16.57 -13.47
N ASN A 187 7.26 -17.66 -12.72
CA ASN A 187 8.32 -18.43 -12.05
C ASN A 187 9.27 -19.16 -13.03
N TYR A 188 9.07 -19.03 -14.35
CA TYR A 188 9.91 -19.65 -15.38
C TYR A 188 11.39 -19.29 -15.25
N ASP A 189 11.69 -18.05 -14.84
CA ASP A 189 13.06 -17.57 -14.69
C ASP A 189 13.64 -17.76 -13.27
N ARG A 190 12.78 -18.05 -12.28
CA ARG A 190 13.15 -18.12 -10.85
C ARG A 190 12.39 -19.26 -10.15
N PRO A 191 12.73 -20.53 -10.46
CA PRO A 191 12.10 -21.64 -9.77
C PRO A 191 12.56 -21.69 -8.32
N SER A 192 11.62 -21.93 -7.40
CA SER A 192 11.90 -22.32 -6.02
C SER A 192 12.77 -23.59 -5.98
N CYS A 193 13.45 -23.82 -4.86
CA CYS A 193 14.13 -25.09 -4.62
C CYS A 193 13.18 -26.25 -4.87
N HIS A 194 13.68 -27.25 -5.60
CA HIS A 194 12.95 -28.48 -5.80
C HIS A 194 12.73 -29.16 -4.43
N PRO A 195 11.58 -29.80 -4.19
CA PRO A 195 11.35 -30.52 -2.94
C PRO A 195 12.51 -31.46 -2.59
N LYS A 196 12.90 -31.47 -1.32
CA LYS A 196 14.02 -32.27 -0.78
C LYS A 196 15.41 -31.91 -1.30
N THR A 197 15.58 -30.72 -1.88
CA THR A 197 16.90 -30.19 -2.26
C THR A 197 17.21 -28.94 -1.44
N ARG A 198 18.50 -28.71 -1.18
CA ARG A 198 18.99 -27.50 -0.49
C ARG A 198 18.40 -27.25 0.91
N GLU A 199 17.79 -28.27 1.54
CA GLU A 199 17.14 -28.14 2.84
C GLU A 199 18.10 -27.66 3.94
N GLY A 200 19.35 -28.12 3.92
CA GLY A 200 20.37 -27.69 4.89
C GLY A 200 20.69 -26.20 4.81
N TYR A 201 20.64 -25.58 3.63
CA TYR A 201 20.84 -24.14 3.48
C TYR A 201 19.59 -23.37 3.93
N LEU A 202 18.40 -23.82 3.54
CA LEU A 202 17.14 -23.22 3.98
C LEU A 202 17.00 -23.26 5.51
N TRP A 203 17.40 -24.36 6.15
CA TRP A 203 17.40 -24.48 7.61
C TRP A 203 18.34 -23.47 8.29
N GLN A 204 19.52 -23.22 7.72
CA GLN A 204 20.44 -22.21 8.26
C GLN A 204 19.87 -20.79 8.14
N LEU A 205 19.22 -20.46 7.01
CA LEU A 205 18.57 -19.16 6.83
C LEU A 205 17.38 -18.98 7.76
N GLU A 206 16.61 -20.05 7.96
CA GLU A 206 15.52 -20.06 8.93
C GLU A 206 16.05 -19.78 10.33
N ALA A 207 17.08 -20.51 10.78
CA ALA A 207 17.71 -20.32 12.09
C ALA A 207 18.29 -18.91 12.25
N TRP A 208 18.86 -18.33 11.19
CA TRP A 208 19.31 -16.94 11.17
C TRP A 208 18.15 -15.96 11.38
N SER A 209 17.04 -16.12 10.65
CA SER A 209 15.88 -15.20 10.68
C SER A 209 15.06 -15.23 11.97
N GLN A 210 15.23 -16.28 12.78
CA GLN A 210 14.59 -16.46 14.07
C GLN A 210 15.33 -15.77 15.22
N LYS A 211 16.50 -15.16 14.97
CA LYS A 211 17.20 -14.36 15.99
C LYS A 211 16.37 -13.12 16.34
N LYS A 212 16.32 -12.77 17.62
CA LYS A 212 15.64 -11.55 18.10
C LYS A 212 16.39 -10.32 17.63
N SER A 213 15.67 -9.21 17.48
CA SER A 213 16.23 -7.94 17.03
C SER A 213 17.40 -7.43 17.88
N SER A 214 17.41 -7.71 19.19
CA SER A 214 18.51 -7.32 20.10
C SER A 214 19.85 -7.98 19.75
N ASP A 215 19.81 -9.19 19.21
CA ASP A 215 20.97 -10.05 18.96
C ASP A 215 21.14 -10.40 17.48
N HIS A 216 20.37 -9.74 16.60
CA HIS A 216 20.37 -10.05 15.19
C HIS A 216 21.64 -9.48 14.52
N PRO A 217 22.38 -10.27 13.72
CA PRO A 217 23.61 -9.82 13.07
C PRO A 217 23.38 -8.84 11.90
N GLY A 218 22.13 -8.42 11.67
CA GLY A 218 21.71 -7.48 10.62
C GLY A 218 21.84 -7.98 9.18
N ILE A 219 23.04 -8.37 8.73
CA ILE A 219 23.34 -8.67 7.32
C ILE A 219 23.86 -10.09 7.18
N PHE A 220 23.40 -10.78 6.14
CA PHE A 220 23.83 -12.12 5.77
C PHE A 220 24.13 -12.18 4.27
N TRP A 221 25.31 -12.66 3.90
CA TRP A 221 25.75 -12.82 2.53
C TRP A 221 25.91 -14.29 2.14
N ILE A 222 25.08 -14.72 1.19
CA ILE A 222 25.21 -16.00 0.52
C ILE A 222 26.02 -15.82 -0.75
N TYR A 223 27.07 -16.62 -0.95
CA TYR A 223 27.88 -16.55 -2.16
C TYR A 223 28.15 -17.90 -2.78
N GLY A 224 28.49 -17.91 -4.06
CA GLY A 224 28.90 -19.14 -4.74
C GLY A 224 28.89 -19.00 -6.27
N PRO A 225 29.44 -19.99 -7.00
CA PRO A 225 29.47 -19.99 -8.46
C PRO A 225 28.08 -19.92 -9.12
N ALA A 226 28.05 -19.59 -10.42
CA ALA A 226 26.83 -19.67 -11.22
C ALA A 226 26.28 -21.10 -11.26
N GLY A 227 24.96 -21.26 -11.30
CA GLY A 227 24.35 -22.59 -11.40
C GLY A 227 24.33 -23.42 -10.12
N THR A 228 24.78 -22.89 -8.97
CA THR A 228 24.68 -23.56 -7.67
C THR A 228 23.28 -23.46 -7.03
N GLY A 229 22.35 -22.70 -7.62
CA GLY A 229 20.96 -22.61 -7.15
C GLY A 229 20.72 -21.54 -6.07
N LYS A 230 21.59 -20.54 -5.94
CA LYS A 230 21.40 -19.40 -5.01
C LYS A 230 20.03 -18.73 -5.17
N SER A 231 19.66 -18.34 -6.40
CA SER A 231 18.36 -17.69 -6.66
C SER A 231 17.17 -18.58 -6.31
N ALA A 232 17.28 -19.91 -6.46
CA ALA A 232 16.24 -20.85 -6.05
C ALA A 232 16.10 -20.92 -4.52
N ILE A 233 17.22 -20.89 -3.79
CA ILE A 233 17.25 -20.79 -2.33
C ILE A 233 16.60 -19.48 -1.88
N MET A 234 16.99 -18.35 -2.50
CA MET A 234 16.43 -17.03 -2.19
C MET A 234 14.93 -16.98 -2.46
N GLN A 235 14.46 -17.54 -3.58
CA GLN A 235 13.04 -17.65 -3.92
C GLN A 235 12.26 -18.47 -2.88
N SER A 236 12.73 -19.68 -2.57
CA SER A 236 12.09 -20.53 -1.55
C SER A 236 12.07 -19.88 -0.18
N PHE A 237 13.13 -19.15 0.18
CA PHE A 237 13.18 -18.48 1.46
C PHE A 237 12.24 -17.27 1.52
N CYS A 238 12.09 -16.51 0.43
CA CYS A 238 11.03 -15.49 0.33
C CYS A 238 9.64 -16.07 0.56
N GLU A 239 9.32 -17.21 -0.07
CA GLU A 239 8.03 -17.89 0.11
C GLU A 239 7.79 -18.31 1.57
N GLN A 240 8.83 -18.83 2.24
CA GLN A 240 8.77 -19.18 3.67
C GLN A 240 8.57 -17.95 4.56
N LEU A 241 9.30 -16.87 4.29
CA LEU A 241 9.19 -15.61 5.03
C LEU A 241 7.81 -14.96 4.82
N GLN A 242 7.27 -14.97 3.60
CA GLN A 242 5.94 -14.47 3.30
C GLN A 242 4.88 -15.24 4.10
N GLY A 243 4.95 -16.57 4.11
CA GLY A 243 4.03 -17.41 4.87
C GLY A 243 4.06 -17.15 6.38
N LYS A 244 5.14 -16.57 6.90
CA LYS A 244 5.32 -16.19 8.31
C LYS A 244 5.06 -14.71 8.59
N GLY A 245 4.76 -13.90 7.57
CA GLY A 245 4.65 -12.43 7.70
C GLY A 245 5.99 -11.76 8.09
N ARG A 246 7.12 -12.35 7.69
CA ARG A 246 8.48 -11.90 8.04
C ARG A 246 9.22 -11.26 6.88
N LEU A 247 8.69 -11.36 5.66
CA LEU A 247 9.29 -10.74 4.47
C LEU A 247 9.00 -9.23 4.47
N GLY A 248 10.04 -8.40 4.57
CA GLY A 248 9.94 -6.95 4.45
C GLY A 248 9.96 -6.47 2.99
N GLY A 249 10.61 -7.23 2.12
CA GLY A 249 10.63 -6.98 0.68
C GLY A 249 11.73 -7.76 -0.02
N SER A 250 11.64 -7.83 -1.34
CA SER A 250 12.64 -8.52 -2.16
C SER A 250 13.03 -7.74 -3.41
N PHE A 251 14.26 -7.91 -3.87
CA PHE A 251 14.75 -7.44 -5.16
C PHE A 251 15.65 -8.49 -5.81
N PHE A 252 15.23 -9.02 -6.95
CA PHE A 252 15.94 -10.04 -7.73
C PHE A 252 16.47 -9.41 -9.01
N PHE A 253 17.78 -9.13 -9.01
CA PHE A 253 18.47 -8.61 -10.16
C PHE A 253 18.35 -9.55 -11.37
N LYS A 254 18.48 -8.99 -12.58
CA LYS A 254 18.65 -9.76 -13.82
C LYS A 254 19.41 -8.95 -14.84
N ARG A 255 20.56 -9.45 -15.26
CA ARG A 255 21.39 -8.79 -16.27
C ARG A 255 20.67 -8.72 -17.61
N GLY A 256 20.75 -7.58 -18.30
CA GLY A 256 20.09 -7.32 -19.57
C GLY A 256 18.60 -7.00 -19.46
N HIS A 257 18.07 -6.90 -18.24
CA HIS A 257 16.69 -6.50 -17.98
C HIS A 257 16.68 -5.11 -17.36
N LEU A 258 16.43 -4.08 -18.17
CA LEU A 258 16.58 -2.65 -17.83
C LEU A 258 16.08 -2.25 -16.44
N SER A 259 14.89 -2.74 -16.05
CA SER A 259 14.28 -2.45 -14.75
C SER A 259 14.97 -3.17 -13.58
N ARG A 260 15.50 -4.37 -13.80
CA ARG A 260 16.03 -5.28 -12.77
C ARG A 260 17.54 -5.21 -12.63
N GLU A 261 18.27 -4.71 -13.61
CA GLU A 261 19.73 -4.48 -13.48
C GLU A 261 20.07 -3.12 -12.84
N ASN A 262 19.08 -2.21 -12.75
CA ASN A 262 19.28 -0.84 -12.29
C ASN A 262 19.24 -0.72 -10.75
N ALA A 263 20.38 -0.37 -10.15
CA ALA A 263 20.50 -0.17 -8.70
C ALA A 263 19.54 0.90 -8.13
N MET A 264 19.18 1.91 -8.92
CA MET A 264 18.27 2.99 -8.49
C MET A 264 16.84 2.50 -8.24
N LYS A 265 16.51 1.28 -8.68
CA LYS A 265 15.22 0.65 -8.43
C LYS A 265 15.17 -0.13 -7.12
N VAL A 266 16.32 -0.43 -6.48
CA VAL A 266 16.38 -1.30 -5.30
C VAL A 266 15.59 -0.71 -4.13
N PHE A 267 16.02 0.45 -3.61
CA PHE A 267 15.42 1.01 -2.40
C PHE A 267 13.98 1.52 -2.57
N PRO A 268 13.57 2.09 -3.72
CA PRO A 268 12.16 2.39 -3.96
C PRO A 268 11.28 1.14 -3.92
N THR A 269 11.73 0.05 -4.56
CA THR A 269 11.00 -1.23 -4.56
C THR A 269 10.89 -1.82 -3.16
N ILE A 270 11.98 -1.84 -2.40
CA ILE A 270 11.97 -2.33 -1.01
C ILE A 270 11.11 -1.45 -0.12
N ALA A 271 11.16 -0.12 -0.25
CA ALA A 271 10.30 0.78 0.52
C ALA A 271 8.82 0.57 0.20
N TYR A 272 8.48 0.35 -1.07
CA TYR A 272 7.12 -0.01 -1.45
C TYR A 272 6.70 -1.31 -0.77
N HIS A 273 7.49 -2.38 -0.85
CA HIS A 273 7.19 -3.65 -0.17
C HIS A 273 7.04 -3.49 1.35
N LEU A 274 7.92 -2.73 2.00
CA LEU A 274 7.87 -2.47 3.44
C LEU A 274 6.56 -1.79 3.85
N SER A 275 6.09 -0.81 3.07
CA SER A 275 4.80 -0.15 3.33
C SER A 275 3.60 -1.09 3.25
N ARG A 276 3.72 -2.20 2.48
CA ARG A 276 2.68 -3.23 2.35
C ARG A 276 2.79 -4.30 3.44
N ALA A 277 4.02 -4.65 3.82
CA ALA A 277 4.31 -5.61 4.87
C ALA A 277 4.00 -5.06 6.27
N LEU A 278 4.25 -3.75 6.48
CA LEU A 278 4.05 -3.06 7.74
C LEU A 278 3.32 -1.72 7.50
N PRO A 279 1.98 -1.70 7.55
CA PRO A 279 1.18 -0.51 7.25
C PRO A 279 1.53 0.74 8.07
N GLU A 280 2.10 0.59 9.28
CA GLU A 280 2.59 1.73 10.07
C GLU A 280 3.65 2.58 9.34
N LEU A 281 4.37 1.99 8.37
CA LEU A 281 5.39 2.69 7.60
C LEU A 281 4.82 3.53 6.46
N GLU A 282 3.57 3.28 6.02
CA GLU A 282 2.98 3.95 4.85
C GLU A 282 2.97 5.48 5.02
N LEU A 283 2.60 5.96 6.21
CA LEU A 283 2.56 7.40 6.49
C LEU A 283 3.96 8.04 6.48
N THR A 284 4.96 7.38 7.05
CA THR A 284 6.31 7.95 7.15
C THR A 284 7.04 7.90 5.81
N ILE A 285 6.87 6.81 5.04
CA ILE A 285 7.42 6.67 3.68
C ILE A 285 6.75 7.68 2.74
N SER A 286 5.41 7.78 2.74
CA SER A 286 4.69 8.75 1.90
C SER A 286 5.07 10.19 2.23
N THR A 287 5.31 10.52 3.51
CA THR A 287 5.81 11.84 3.90
C THR A 287 7.20 12.10 3.32
N SER A 288 8.11 11.13 3.40
CA SER A 288 9.46 11.25 2.82
C SER A 288 9.44 11.50 1.30
N VAL A 289 8.51 10.86 0.59
CA VAL A 289 8.32 11.07 -0.86
C VAL A 289 7.71 12.45 -1.16
N ARG A 290 6.74 12.92 -0.36
CA ARG A 290 6.11 14.24 -0.55
C ARG A 290 7.07 15.40 -0.30
N GLU A 291 7.89 15.29 0.73
CA GLU A 291 8.87 16.34 1.09
C GLU A 291 10.01 16.43 0.09
N ASP A 292 10.35 15.32 -0.57
CA ASP A 292 11.46 15.26 -1.52
C ASP A 292 11.14 14.34 -2.72
N PRO A 293 10.31 14.80 -3.68
CA PRO A 293 9.96 14.00 -4.86
C PRO A 293 11.17 13.58 -5.71
N ALA A 294 12.28 14.32 -5.61
CA ALA A 294 13.53 14.01 -6.30
C ALA A 294 14.35 12.89 -5.62
N VAL A 295 13.88 12.33 -4.49
CA VAL A 295 14.59 11.28 -3.72
C VAL A 295 15.00 10.10 -4.60
N PHE A 296 14.18 9.71 -5.58
CA PHE A 296 14.44 8.60 -6.51
C PHE A 296 15.64 8.84 -7.45
N HIS A 297 16.14 10.06 -7.54
CA HIS A 297 17.31 10.44 -8.34
C HIS A 297 18.54 10.76 -7.48
N LYS A 298 18.42 10.67 -6.15
CA LYS A 298 19.55 10.89 -5.22
C LYS A 298 20.38 9.62 -5.06
N SER A 299 21.55 9.76 -4.44
CA SER A 299 22.44 8.63 -4.14
C SER A 299 21.72 7.49 -3.43
N LEU A 300 22.21 6.26 -3.62
CA LEU A 300 21.61 5.07 -3.02
C LEU A 300 21.61 5.16 -1.48
N ALA A 301 22.66 5.74 -0.90
CA ALA A 301 22.72 6.02 0.53
C ALA A 301 21.59 6.97 1.00
N THR A 302 21.27 8.00 0.20
CA THR A 302 20.18 8.93 0.53
C THR A 302 18.82 8.26 0.42
N GLN A 303 18.63 7.44 -0.62
CA GLN A 303 17.39 6.68 -0.80
C GLN A 303 17.17 5.69 0.34
N LEU A 304 18.18 4.88 0.67
CA LEU A 304 18.13 3.96 1.82
C LEU A 304 17.77 4.70 3.11
N LYS A 305 18.44 5.83 3.37
CA LYS A 305 18.21 6.60 4.59
C LYS A 305 16.78 7.16 4.66
N LYS A 306 16.31 7.80 3.58
CA LYS A 306 15.01 8.49 3.57
C LYS A 306 13.82 7.56 3.41
N LEU A 307 13.94 6.51 2.60
CA LEU A 307 12.81 5.65 2.24
C LEU A 307 12.69 4.42 3.13
N ILE A 308 13.76 4.01 3.81
CA ILE A 308 13.78 2.76 4.58
C ILE A 308 14.20 3.01 6.03
N VAL A 309 15.42 3.50 6.26
CA VAL A 309 16.00 3.61 7.61
C VAL A 309 15.20 4.57 8.49
N GLY A 310 15.02 5.83 8.03
CA GLY A 310 14.26 6.84 8.77
C GLY A 310 12.84 6.38 9.11
N PRO A 311 12.06 5.84 8.15
CA PRO A 311 10.76 5.25 8.44
C PRO A 311 10.79 4.11 9.46
N CYS A 312 11.78 3.22 9.40
CA CYS A 312 11.86 2.05 10.28
C CYS A 312 12.35 2.36 11.69
N GLN A 313 13.03 3.49 11.92
CA GLN A 313 13.47 3.92 13.26
C GLN A 313 12.31 4.12 14.25
N ALA A 314 11.12 4.46 13.75
CA ALA A 314 9.93 4.63 14.57
C ALA A 314 9.28 3.30 15.00
N VAL A 315 9.75 2.17 14.47
CA VAL A 315 9.16 0.85 14.69
C VAL A 315 10.12 -0.01 15.49
N SER A 316 9.63 -0.58 16.59
CA SER A 316 10.32 -1.61 17.35
C SER A 316 9.67 -2.97 17.10
N LEU A 317 10.39 -3.90 16.51
CA LEU A 317 9.92 -5.27 16.26
C LEU A 317 10.66 -6.26 17.16
N ALA A 318 9.96 -7.27 17.67
CA ALA A 318 10.59 -8.35 18.45
C ALA A 318 11.59 -9.16 17.59
N PHE A 319 11.30 -9.26 16.31
CA PHE A 319 12.13 -9.89 15.30
C PHE A 319 12.16 -9.01 14.05
N PRO A 320 13.30 -8.86 13.34
CA PRO A 320 13.43 -7.92 12.23
C PRO A 320 12.70 -8.40 10.97
N LEU A 321 12.10 -7.52 10.16
CA LEU A 321 11.65 -7.92 8.82
C LEU A 321 12.86 -8.20 7.93
N ILE A 322 12.77 -9.21 7.06
CA ILE A 322 13.88 -9.62 6.21
C ILE A 322 13.72 -9.01 4.82
N ILE A 323 14.75 -8.29 4.37
CA ILE A 323 14.92 -7.81 3.01
C ILE A 323 15.80 -8.81 2.26
N VAL A 324 15.38 -9.24 1.07
CA VAL A 324 16.09 -10.21 0.25
C VAL A 324 16.58 -9.54 -1.04
N ILE A 325 17.89 -9.56 -1.29
CA ILE A 325 18.52 -9.02 -2.50
C ILE A 325 19.26 -10.18 -3.20
N ASP A 326 18.71 -10.67 -4.30
CA ASP A 326 19.30 -11.76 -5.09
C ASP A 326 20.00 -11.25 -6.34
N GLY A 327 21.15 -11.84 -6.66
CA GLY A 327 21.88 -11.58 -7.90
C GLY A 327 22.62 -10.24 -7.92
N LEU A 328 23.23 -9.79 -6.83
CA LEU A 328 23.93 -8.49 -6.82
C LEU A 328 24.98 -8.36 -7.95
N ASP A 329 25.62 -9.46 -8.36
CA ASP A 329 26.56 -9.51 -9.50
C ASP A 329 25.90 -9.27 -10.88
N GLU A 330 24.58 -9.29 -10.93
CA GLU A 330 23.77 -8.98 -12.12
C GLU A 330 23.33 -7.51 -12.17
N CYS A 331 23.63 -6.71 -11.13
CA CYS A 331 23.47 -5.26 -11.14
C CYS A 331 24.42 -4.61 -12.14
N GLU A 332 23.93 -3.61 -12.87
CA GLU A 332 24.71 -2.82 -13.81
C GLU A 332 25.79 -2.00 -13.09
N GLY A 333 27.05 -2.32 -13.41
CA GLY A 333 28.22 -1.60 -12.92
C GLY A 333 28.70 -2.02 -11.52
N GLN A 334 29.99 -2.34 -11.40
CA GLN A 334 30.62 -2.68 -10.12
C GLN A 334 30.52 -1.54 -9.10
N GLN A 335 30.48 -0.29 -9.56
CA GLN A 335 30.38 0.87 -8.68
C GLN A 335 29.03 0.92 -7.96
N SER A 336 27.94 0.63 -8.68
CA SER A 336 26.59 0.54 -8.12
C SER A 336 26.50 -0.58 -7.08
N GLN A 337 27.10 -1.74 -7.37
CA GLN A 337 27.18 -2.86 -6.43
C GLN A 337 27.91 -2.46 -5.13
N ARG A 338 29.06 -1.79 -5.25
CA ARG A 338 29.80 -1.25 -4.08
C ARG A 338 28.99 -0.21 -3.31
N GLU A 339 28.25 0.66 -4.01
CA GLU A 339 27.45 1.69 -3.37
C GLU A 339 26.26 1.09 -2.61
N ILE A 340 25.60 0.05 -3.12
CA ILE A 340 24.57 -0.71 -2.39
C ILE A 340 25.16 -1.28 -1.10
N LEU A 341 26.26 -2.03 -1.21
CA LEU A 341 26.92 -2.68 -0.07
C LEU A 341 27.36 -1.67 0.99
N ARG A 342 28.04 -0.60 0.57
CA ARG A 342 28.49 0.48 1.47
C ARG A 342 27.31 1.18 2.14
N SER A 343 26.23 1.45 1.42
CA SER A 343 25.04 2.09 1.98
C SER A 343 24.42 1.22 3.07
N LEU A 344 24.28 -0.08 2.81
CA LEU A 344 23.75 -1.04 3.78
C LEU A 344 24.65 -1.20 5.01
N GLY A 345 25.96 -1.35 4.80
CA GLY A 345 26.93 -1.48 5.89
C GLY A 345 26.97 -0.24 6.79
N ASN A 346 27.01 0.95 6.19
CA ASN A 346 27.05 2.20 6.95
C ASN A 346 25.75 2.48 7.73
N ALA A 347 24.61 2.01 7.25
CA ALA A 347 23.31 2.19 7.89
C ALA A 347 22.94 1.04 8.84
N HIS A 348 23.79 0.02 8.98
CA HIS A 348 23.49 -1.20 9.71
C HIS A 348 22.96 -0.95 11.12
N ASP A 349 23.66 -0.12 11.89
CA ASP A 349 23.29 0.15 13.28
C ASP A 349 21.96 0.92 13.39
N ASP A 350 21.58 1.66 12.34
CA ASP A 350 20.34 2.43 12.31
C ASP A 350 19.10 1.56 12.01
N PHE A 351 19.25 0.38 11.38
CA PHE A 351 18.11 -0.47 11.01
C PHE A 351 18.10 -1.86 11.65
N LYS A 352 19.21 -2.35 12.22
CA LYS A 352 19.34 -3.75 12.69
C LYS A 352 18.31 -4.18 13.75
N SER A 353 17.69 -3.21 14.45
CA SER A 353 16.63 -3.46 15.42
C SER A 353 15.27 -3.80 14.80
N SER A 354 15.10 -3.55 13.50
CA SER A 354 13.79 -3.63 12.84
C SER A 354 13.88 -4.34 11.49
N LEU A 355 15.06 -4.35 10.87
CA LEU A 355 15.32 -4.95 9.57
C LEU A 355 16.58 -5.82 9.58
N ALA A 356 16.59 -6.82 8.71
CA ALA A 356 17.77 -7.57 8.37
C ALA A 356 17.84 -7.78 6.86
N VAL A 357 19.04 -7.93 6.31
CA VAL A 357 19.26 -7.98 4.86
C VAL A 357 20.01 -9.26 4.48
N LEU A 358 19.37 -10.06 3.64
CA LEU A 358 19.95 -11.23 3.01
C LEU A 358 20.37 -10.88 1.59
N ILE A 359 21.64 -11.07 1.27
CA ILE A 359 22.23 -10.75 -0.04
C ILE A 359 22.76 -12.04 -0.66
N ALA A 360 22.47 -12.28 -1.93
CA ALA A 360 23.07 -13.36 -2.71
C ALA A 360 23.83 -12.83 -3.92
N SER A 361 25.05 -13.33 -4.14
CA SER A 361 25.85 -12.96 -5.32
C SER A 361 26.93 -13.98 -5.66
N ARG A 362 27.62 -13.79 -6.79
CA ARG A 362 28.94 -14.38 -7.00
C ARG A 362 29.98 -13.70 -6.10
N PRO A 363 31.08 -14.40 -5.73
CA PRO A 363 32.17 -13.83 -4.95
C PRO A 363 33.13 -13.03 -5.86
N GLU A 364 32.60 -12.05 -6.61
CA GLU A 364 33.43 -11.15 -7.41
C GLU A 364 34.37 -10.35 -6.48
N ALA A 365 35.56 -10.01 -6.96
CA ALA A 365 36.63 -9.49 -6.11
C ALA A 365 36.22 -8.27 -5.27
N HIS A 366 35.49 -7.30 -5.84
CA HIS A 366 35.02 -6.12 -5.10
C HIS A 366 33.90 -6.43 -4.11
N VAL A 367 33.06 -7.44 -4.37
CA VAL A 367 32.03 -7.88 -3.41
C VAL A 367 32.70 -8.58 -2.23
N ARG A 368 33.64 -9.49 -2.51
CA ARG A 368 34.41 -10.18 -1.48
C ARG A 368 35.16 -9.20 -0.58
N ARG A 369 35.87 -8.24 -1.16
CA ARG A 369 36.57 -7.19 -0.40
C ARG A 369 35.62 -6.42 0.51
N ALA A 370 34.41 -6.11 0.06
CA ALA A 370 33.44 -5.43 0.89
C ALA A 370 33.11 -6.23 2.17
N PHE A 371 32.92 -7.55 2.07
CA PHE A 371 32.58 -8.40 3.22
C PHE A 371 33.78 -8.88 4.05
N GLU A 372 34.98 -8.93 3.49
CA GLU A 372 36.17 -9.50 4.15
C GLU A 372 37.17 -8.43 4.63
N GLU A 373 37.30 -7.32 3.89
CA GLU A 373 38.34 -6.31 4.12
C GLU A 373 37.78 -4.95 4.56
N GLU A 374 36.61 -4.54 4.05
CA GLU A 374 36.00 -3.25 4.41
C GLU A 374 35.26 -3.34 5.76
N SER A 375 35.64 -2.48 6.71
CA SER A 375 35.11 -2.47 8.08
C SER A 375 33.59 -2.29 8.18
N SER A 376 32.92 -1.84 7.11
CA SER A 376 31.48 -1.60 7.08
C SER A 376 30.64 -2.88 6.92
N LEU A 377 31.23 -4.04 6.58
CA LEU A 377 30.48 -5.29 6.41
C LEU A 377 31.19 -6.54 6.97
N THR A 378 32.37 -6.41 7.61
CA THR A 378 33.07 -7.56 8.22
C THR A 378 32.30 -8.26 9.35
N PHE A 379 31.26 -7.61 9.90
CA PHE A 379 30.36 -8.22 10.88
C PHE A 379 29.29 -9.14 10.26
N ALA A 380 29.08 -9.07 8.94
CA ALA A 380 28.03 -9.81 8.26
C ALA A 380 28.30 -11.31 8.33
N GLN A 381 27.25 -12.11 8.52
CA GLN A 381 27.38 -13.56 8.42
C GLN A 381 27.53 -13.96 6.95
N THR A 382 28.35 -14.98 6.66
CA THR A 382 28.59 -15.43 5.30
C THR A 382 28.34 -16.94 5.15
N LEU A 383 27.87 -17.36 3.97
CA LEU A 383 27.63 -18.76 3.65
C LEU A 383 27.96 -19.05 2.19
N GLU A 384 28.90 -19.97 1.96
CA GLU A 384 29.19 -20.47 0.61
C GLU A 384 28.17 -21.53 0.21
N ILE A 385 27.57 -21.37 -0.96
CA ILE A 385 26.72 -22.38 -1.61
C ILE A 385 27.55 -23.20 -2.57
N GLN A 386 27.74 -24.46 -2.20
CA GLN A 386 28.46 -25.43 -3.00
C GLN A 386 27.53 -26.27 -3.88
N GLY A 387 28.09 -26.81 -4.96
CA GLY A 387 27.39 -27.81 -5.78
C GLY A 387 27.09 -29.08 -4.99
N SER A 388 26.02 -29.80 -5.34
CA SER A 388 25.62 -31.03 -4.64
C SER A 388 25.15 -32.08 -5.63
N LYS A 389 25.91 -33.17 -5.75
CA LYS A 389 25.53 -34.29 -6.64
C LYS A 389 24.25 -34.99 -6.16
N ASP A 390 24.04 -35.07 -4.85
CA ASP A 390 22.86 -35.72 -4.27
C ASP A 390 21.58 -34.89 -4.49
N ASP A 391 21.68 -33.56 -4.35
CA ASP A 391 20.56 -32.67 -4.69
C ASP A 391 20.24 -32.75 -6.20
N ILE A 392 21.28 -32.80 -7.06
CA ILE A 392 21.11 -32.92 -8.51
C ILE A 392 20.45 -34.25 -8.87
N ARG A 393 20.87 -35.36 -8.26
CA ARG A 393 20.24 -36.68 -8.45
C ARG A 393 18.76 -36.62 -8.11
N THR A 394 18.43 -36.07 -6.93
CA THR A 394 17.05 -35.92 -6.46
C THR A 394 16.21 -35.10 -7.43
N TYR A 395 16.76 -33.98 -7.92
CA TYR A 395 16.13 -33.14 -8.93
C TYR A 395 15.91 -33.91 -10.25
N LEU A 396 16.93 -34.53 -10.82
CA LEU A 396 16.86 -35.25 -12.09
C LEU A 396 15.84 -36.39 -12.05
N LEU A 397 15.87 -37.22 -10.99
CA LEU A 397 14.91 -38.31 -10.81
C LEU A 397 13.46 -37.81 -10.87
N LYS A 398 13.15 -36.72 -10.16
CA LYS A 398 11.80 -36.18 -10.15
C LYS A 398 11.42 -35.51 -11.47
N GLN A 399 12.35 -34.78 -12.10
CA GLN A 399 12.07 -34.16 -13.39
C GLN A 399 11.86 -35.20 -14.50
N PHE A 400 12.64 -36.28 -14.53
CA PHE A 400 12.41 -37.36 -15.49
C PHE A 400 11.10 -38.10 -15.22
N GLN A 401 10.73 -38.31 -13.95
CA GLN A 401 9.40 -38.82 -13.62
C GLN A 401 8.30 -37.91 -14.20
N ASN A 402 8.41 -36.59 -14.03
CA ASN A 402 7.44 -35.65 -14.56
C ASN A 402 7.39 -35.71 -16.10
N ILE A 403 8.53 -35.72 -16.79
CA ILE A 403 8.61 -35.84 -18.26
C ILE A 403 7.92 -37.12 -18.73
N ARG A 404 8.16 -38.25 -18.07
CA ARG A 404 7.51 -39.53 -18.38
C ARG A 404 5.99 -39.45 -18.23
N GLU A 405 5.51 -38.80 -17.18
CA GLU A 405 4.07 -38.67 -16.89
C GLU A 405 3.35 -37.73 -17.86
N THR A 406 4.03 -36.67 -18.33
CA THR A 406 3.43 -35.66 -19.21
C THR A 406 3.56 -36.02 -20.70
N GLN A 407 4.66 -36.66 -21.12
CA GLN A 407 4.94 -36.93 -22.53
C GLN A 407 4.19 -38.17 -23.05
N PRO A 408 3.35 -38.05 -24.10
CA PRO A 408 2.59 -39.18 -24.65
C PRO A 408 3.45 -40.38 -25.05
N TYR A 409 4.64 -40.11 -25.61
CA TYR A 409 5.59 -41.13 -26.08
C TYR A 409 6.16 -42.01 -24.96
N LEU A 410 6.14 -41.54 -23.71
CA LEU A 410 6.73 -42.24 -22.57
C LEU A 410 5.70 -42.90 -21.65
N ARG A 411 4.40 -42.81 -21.96
CA ARG A 411 3.34 -43.41 -21.14
C ARG A 411 3.51 -44.92 -20.93
N THR A 412 4.03 -45.62 -21.93
CA THR A 412 4.29 -47.06 -21.89
C THR A 412 5.71 -47.42 -21.47
N ALA A 413 6.58 -46.41 -21.23
CA ALA A 413 7.95 -46.66 -20.80
C ALA A 413 8.00 -47.35 -19.42
N PRO A 414 9.10 -48.04 -19.05
CA PRO A 414 9.28 -48.61 -17.72
C PRO A 414 9.37 -47.52 -16.64
N LEU A 415 8.86 -47.78 -15.42
CA LEU A 415 8.93 -46.82 -14.29
C LEU A 415 10.36 -46.37 -13.97
N SER A 416 11.35 -47.18 -14.34
CA SER A 416 12.76 -46.89 -14.21
C SER A 416 13.31 -45.94 -15.27
N TRP A 417 12.53 -45.49 -16.27
CA TRP A 417 12.98 -44.57 -17.31
C TRP A 417 13.53 -43.27 -16.70
N PRO A 418 14.67 -42.72 -17.19
CA PRO A 418 15.50 -43.17 -18.32
C PRO A 418 16.53 -44.26 -17.98
N GLY A 419 16.52 -44.78 -16.76
CA GLY A 419 17.46 -45.75 -16.22
C GLY A 419 18.48 -45.09 -15.30
N GLU A 420 18.85 -45.79 -14.23
CA GLU A 420 19.77 -45.27 -13.21
C GLU A 420 21.13 -44.85 -13.80
N ASN A 421 21.65 -45.61 -14.77
CA ASN A 421 22.91 -45.29 -15.44
C ASN A 421 22.86 -43.92 -16.14
N VAL A 422 21.74 -43.61 -16.81
CA VAL A 422 21.56 -42.33 -17.50
C VAL A 422 21.48 -41.19 -16.48
N VAL A 423 20.77 -41.40 -15.37
CA VAL A 423 20.69 -40.41 -14.28
C VAL A 423 22.07 -40.15 -13.68
N GLU A 424 22.80 -41.20 -13.30
CA GLU A 424 24.15 -41.07 -12.73
C GLU A 424 25.12 -40.39 -13.70
N GLN A 425 25.03 -40.68 -14.99
CA GLN A 425 25.82 -40.00 -16.01
C GLN A 425 25.58 -38.48 -15.98
N PHE A 426 24.33 -38.04 -16.02
CA PHE A 426 23.99 -36.61 -15.94
C PHE A 426 24.36 -35.97 -14.59
N VAL A 427 24.25 -36.73 -13.48
CA VAL A 427 24.71 -36.27 -12.16
C VAL A 427 26.22 -36.00 -12.17
N GLN A 428 27.02 -36.92 -12.72
CA GLN A 428 28.47 -36.71 -12.81
C GLN A 428 28.81 -35.52 -13.70
N GLN A 429 28.12 -35.38 -14.83
CA GLN A 429 28.37 -34.31 -15.80
C GLN A 429 27.97 -32.94 -15.29
N SER A 430 26.91 -32.87 -14.48
CA SER A 430 26.51 -31.62 -13.81
C SER A 430 27.61 -31.03 -12.94
N SER A 431 28.57 -31.85 -12.47
CA SER A 431 29.57 -31.46 -11.47
C SER A 431 28.95 -30.77 -10.26
N GLY A 432 27.72 -31.16 -9.88
CA GLY A 432 26.96 -30.57 -8.77
C GLY A 432 26.24 -29.25 -9.09
N HIS A 433 26.20 -28.80 -10.34
CA HIS A 433 25.56 -27.54 -10.76
C HIS A 433 24.20 -27.78 -11.43
N PHE A 434 23.19 -27.09 -10.90
CA PHE A 434 21.81 -27.15 -11.37
C PHE A 434 21.61 -26.58 -12.78
N LEU A 435 22.46 -25.64 -13.19
CA LEU A 435 22.35 -25.04 -14.53
C LEU A 435 22.38 -26.14 -15.60
N TYR A 436 23.40 -27.01 -15.56
CA TYR A 436 23.50 -28.16 -16.47
C TYR A 436 22.27 -29.07 -16.38
N ALA A 437 21.92 -29.51 -15.16
CA ALA A 437 20.81 -30.45 -14.96
C ALA A 437 19.48 -29.89 -15.48
N SER A 438 19.20 -28.61 -15.21
CA SER A 438 17.99 -27.93 -15.68
C SER A 438 17.95 -27.75 -17.19
N THR A 439 19.10 -27.47 -17.82
CA THR A 439 19.23 -27.39 -19.27
C THR A 439 18.96 -28.76 -19.93
N VAL A 440 19.52 -29.84 -19.37
CA VAL A 440 19.27 -31.21 -19.83
C VAL A 440 17.79 -31.57 -19.71
N VAL A 441 17.16 -31.29 -18.56
CA VAL A 441 15.73 -31.54 -18.34
C VAL A 441 14.86 -30.76 -19.32
N LYS A 442 15.13 -29.46 -19.51
CA LYS A 442 14.40 -28.62 -20.48
C LYS A 442 14.54 -29.17 -21.90
N PHE A 443 15.75 -29.52 -22.31
CA PHE A 443 15.98 -30.09 -23.64
C PHE A 443 15.22 -31.40 -23.83
N ILE A 444 15.30 -32.34 -22.89
CA ILE A 444 14.65 -33.65 -23.01
C ILE A 444 13.11 -33.54 -22.94
N GLY A 445 12.58 -32.61 -22.14
CA GLY A 445 11.14 -32.47 -21.89
C GLY A 445 10.37 -31.58 -22.86
N ASP A 446 11.05 -30.95 -23.81
CA ASP A 446 10.49 -30.01 -24.80
C ASP A 446 9.41 -30.63 -25.71
N GLU A 447 8.34 -29.86 -25.98
CA GLU A 447 7.14 -30.26 -26.73
C GLU A 447 7.43 -30.27 -28.25
N GLY A 448 8.22 -31.23 -28.71
CA GLY A 448 8.54 -31.31 -30.14
C GLY A 448 9.60 -32.32 -30.53
N GLY A 449 10.17 -33.07 -29.58
CA GLY A 449 11.11 -34.13 -29.91
C GLY A 449 10.97 -35.36 -29.02
N ASN A 450 11.52 -36.47 -29.50
CA ASN A 450 11.53 -37.72 -28.76
C ASN A 450 12.55 -37.65 -27.60
N PRO A 451 12.11 -37.80 -26.33
CA PRO A 451 13.00 -37.75 -25.17
C PRO A 451 14.16 -38.75 -25.23
N GLU A 452 13.95 -39.95 -25.79
CA GLU A 452 15.01 -40.95 -25.92
C GLU A 452 16.07 -40.56 -26.95
N GLU A 453 15.64 -39.99 -28.08
CA GLU A 453 16.59 -39.48 -29.08
C GLU A 453 17.40 -38.33 -28.52
N ARG A 454 16.77 -37.42 -27.76
CA ARG A 454 17.45 -36.30 -27.12
C ARG A 454 18.45 -36.75 -26.06
N ILE A 455 18.15 -37.80 -25.28
CA ILE A 455 19.11 -38.44 -24.38
C ILE A 455 20.31 -38.98 -25.17
N ARG A 456 20.08 -39.69 -26.30
CA ARG A 456 21.17 -40.20 -27.15
C ARG A 456 22.04 -39.06 -27.68
N VAL A 457 21.43 -37.97 -28.16
CA VAL A 457 22.16 -36.79 -28.65
C VAL A 457 23.10 -36.22 -27.61
N ILE A 458 22.65 -36.03 -26.36
CA ILE A 458 23.50 -35.50 -25.29
C ILE A 458 24.68 -36.46 -25.02
N ARG A 459 24.40 -37.76 -24.90
CA ARG A 459 25.43 -38.78 -24.62
C ARG A 459 26.44 -38.92 -25.77
N ASP A 460 26.00 -38.77 -27.02
CA ASP A 460 26.85 -38.83 -28.21
C ASP A 460 27.79 -37.63 -28.30
N ILE A 461 27.32 -36.42 -27.99
CA ILE A 461 28.17 -35.22 -27.92
C ILE A 461 29.32 -35.46 -26.92
N GLU A 462 28.99 -35.99 -25.74
CA GLU A 462 29.94 -36.16 -24.65
C GLU A 462 30.95 -37.27 -24.92
N SER A 463 30.52 -38.38 -25.55
CA SER A 463 31.43 -39.46 -25.95
C SER A 463 32.48 -39.00 -26.97
N ARG A 464 32.09 -38.15 -27.95
CA ARG A 464 33.00 -37.57 -28.96
C ARG A 464 34.02 -36.62 -28.35
N HIS A 465 33.68 -35.94 -27.26
CA HIS A 465 34.60 -35.03 -26.56
C HIS A 465 35.57 -35.75 -25.63
N LEU A 466 35.18 -36.86 -24.99
CA LEU A 466 36.12 -37.71 -24.24
C LEU A 466 37.21 -38.32 -25.14
N SER A 467 36.92 -38.51 -26.43
CA SER A 467 37.90 -38.95 -27.45
C SER A 467 38.76 -37.82 -28.04
N SER A 468 38.45 -36.55 -27.80
CA SER A 468 39.20 -35.38 -28.30
C SER A 468 39.91 -34.69 -27.13
N ALA A 469 41.18 -35.02 -26.92
CA ALA A 469 41.95 -34.67 -25.71
C ALA A 469 42.32 -33.18 -25.53
N ALA A 470 41.56 -32.22 -26.06
CA ALA A 470 41.92 -30.79 -26.01
C ALA A 470 40.77 -29.78 -25.91
N ALA A 471 39.58 -30.15 -25.42
CA ALA A 471 38.50 -29.17 -25.19
C ALA A 471 38.38 -28.80 -23.71
N THR A 472 38.57 -27.52 -23.38
CA THR A 472 38.42 -27.00 -22.01
C THR A 472 36.96 -27.08 -21.57
N ARG A 473 36.71 -27.57 -20.35
CA ARG A 473 35.38 -27.87 -19.79
C ARG A 473 34.33 -26.74 -19.87
N ALA A 474 34.76 -25.47 -19.96
CA ALA A 474 33.89 -24.33 -20.20
C ALA A 474 33.18 -24.40 -21.58
N SER A 475 33.86 -24.92 -22.61
CA SER A 475 33.28 -25.03 -23.96
C SER A 475 32.16 -26.07 -24.04
N ASN A 476 32.12 -27.04 -23.13
CA ASN A 476 31.07 -28.08 -23.10
C ASN A 476 29.73 -27.50 -22.63
N LEU A 477 29.76 -26.62 -21.62
CA LEU A 477 28.56 -25.91 -21.17
C LEU A 477 28.11 -24.90 -22.23
N ASP A 478 29.05 -24.16 -22.82
CA ASP A 478 28.75 -23.17 -23.87
C ASP A 478 28.13 -23.81 -25.13
N GLN A 479 28.56 -25.01 -25.55
CA GLN A 479 27.98 -25.68 -26.72
C GLN A 479 26.65 -26.40 -26.45
N ILE A 480 26.44 -26.94 -25.25
CA ILE A 480 25.10 -27.37 -24.83
C ILE A 480 24.18 -26.16 -24.80
N TYR A 481 24.64 -25.02 -24.29
CA TYR A 481 23.90 -23.76 -24.35
C TYR A 481 23.56 -23.36 -25.79
N LEU A 482 24.51 -23.41 -26.73
CA LEU A 482 24.32 -23.04 -28.15
C LEU A 482 23.40 -23.99 -28.96
N ARG A 483 23.05 -25.17 -28.44
CA ARG A 483 22.11 -26.11 -29.08
C ARG A 483 20.80 -26.31 -28.32
N VAL A 484 20.76 -25.93 -27.04
CA VAL A 484 19.57 -26.05 -26.18
C VAL A 484 18.84 -24.71 -26.01
N VAL A 485 19.55 -23.58 -26.16
CA VAL A 485 19.00 -22.23 -26.28
C VAL A 485 19.07 -21.81 -27.75
#